data_AF-A0A7Y5ST91-F1
#
_entry.id   AF-A0A7Y5ST91-F1
#
_cell.length_a   1.000
_cell.length_b   1.000
_cell.length_c   1.000
_cell.angle_alpha   90.00
_cell.angle_beta   90.00
_cell.angle_gamma   90.00
#
_symmetry.space_group_name_H-M   'P 1'
#
loop_
_entity.id
_entity.type
_entity.pdbx_description
1 polymer ?
#
loop_
_entity_poly.entity_id
_entity_poly.type
_entity_poly.pdbx_seq_one_letter_code
_entity_poly.pdbx_strand_id
1 'polypeptide(L)'
;MNQTPPQPPRGTYLAAMTGIGALGAFVASGMAGAMGGDSRTITLAGATVLIATCATLFPGILMLRGGAQTWGMLVLAASVARMLVVLGLGAYFDETRELIRQAYWLGSVVGAAVVLAGETTLAIKILSRLEREREALTSRDPSGQVNA
;
A
#
# COMPACT_ATOMS: atom_id res chain seq x y z
N MET A 1 16.23 31.79 1.18
CA MET A 1 16.25 30.82 0.07
C MET A 1 15.12 29.82 0.30
N ASN A 2 14.17 29.66 -0.63
CA ASN A 2 13.08 28.70 -0.50
C ASN A 2 13.63 27.28 -0.73
N GLN A 3 14.07 26.60 0.34
CA GLN A 3 14.44 25.20 0.26
C GLN A 3 13.16 24.39 -0.02
N THR A 4 13.09 23.79 -1.21
CA THR A 4 12.01 22.87 -1.56
C THR A 4 12.07 21.66 -0.64
N PRO A 5 10.94 21.25 0.00
CA PRO A 5 10.94 20.10 0.90
C PRO A 5 11.36 18.83 0.15
N PRO A 6 12.08 17.91 0.82
CA PRO A 6 12.53 16.66 0.20
C PRO A 6 11.32 15.85 -0.29
N GLN A 7 11.36 15.45 -1.57
CA GLN A 7 10.25 14.75 -2.21
C GLN A 7 10.41 13.22 -2.07
N PRO A 8 9.32 12.48 -1.83
CA PRO A 8 9.40 11.02 -1.72
C PRO A 8 9.79 10.39 -3.07
N PRO A 9 10.62 9.32 -3.06
CA PRO A 9 11.07 8.65 -4.28
C PRO A 9 9.94 7.82 -4.92
N ARG A 10 9.12 8.47 -5.75
CA ARG A 10 7.89 7.90 -6.32
C ARG A 10 8.12 6.64 -7.16
N GLY A 11 9.14 6.63 -8.02
CA GLY A 11 9.44 5.46 -8.86
C GLY A 11 9.77 4.22 -8.03
N THR A 12 10.57 4.39 -6.97
CA THR A 12 10.91 3.31 -6.03
C THR A 12 9.68 2.85 -5.25
N TYR A 13 8.83 3.78 -4.81
CA TYR A 13 7.58 3.45 -4.13
C TYR A 13 6.64 2.62 -5.03
N LEU A 14 6.40 3.06 -6.27
CA LEU A 14 5.54 2.37 -7.23
C LEU A 14 6.07 0.97 -7.56
N ALA A 15 7.37 0.83 -7.81
CA ALA A 15 8.00 -0.46 -8.06
C ALA A 15 7.86 -1.41 -6.86
N ALA A 16 8.13 -0.90 -5.65
CA ALA A 16 8.00 -1.69 -4.42
C ALA A 16 6.55 -2.11 -4.16
N MET A 17 5.59 -1.19 -4.30
CA MET A 17 4.16 -1.49 -4.13
C MET A 17 3.62 -2.46 -5.17
N THR A 18 4.11 -2.41 -6.41
CA THR A 18 3.78 -3.41 -7.44
C THR A 18 4.25 -4.80 -7.02
N GLY A 19 5.49 -4.91 -6.52
CA GLY A 19 6.02 -6.17 -6.00
C GLY A 19 5.25 -6.69 -4.78
N ILE A 20 4.92 -5.80 -3.83
CA ILE A 20 4.11 -6.13 -2.65
C ILE A 20 2.70 -6.60 -3.05
N GLY A 21 2.10 -5.94 -4.04
CA GLY A 21 0.81 -6.33 -4.63
C GLY A 21 0.81 -7.72 -5.23
N ALA A 22 1.83 -8.02 -6.05
CA ALA A 22 2.00 -9.33 -6.65
C ALA A 22 2.20 -10.42 -5.59
N LEU A 23 3.00 -10.13 -4.55
CA LEU A 23 3.19 -11.04 -3.41
C LEU A 23 1.87 -11.26 -2.66
N GLY A 24 1.12 -10.20 -2.36
CA GLY A 24 -0.18 -10.31 -1.70
C GLY A 24 -1.18 -11.16 -2.48
N ALA A 25 -1.24 -10.98 -3.81
CA ALA A 25 -2.09 -11.78 -4.68
C ALA A 25 -1.67 -13.25 -4.76
N PHE A 26 -0.35 -13.51 -4.79
CA PHE A 26 0.18 -14.86 -4.71
C PHE A 26 -0.20 -15.55 -3.39
N VAL A 27 -0.04 -14.84 -2.26
CA VAL A 27 -0.42 -15.35 -0.94
C VAL A 27 -1.94 -15.58 -0.86
N ALA A 28 -2.76 -14.68 -1.40
CA ALA A 28 -4.21 -14.86 -1.43
C ALA A 28 -4.63 -16.12 -2.18
N SER A 29 -4.05 -16.31 -3.37
CA SER A 29 -4.30 -17.48 -4.21
C SER A 29 -3.83 -18.77 -3.52
N GLY A 30 -2.63 -18.75 -2.94
CA GLY A 30 -2.08 -19.90 -2.22
C GLY A 30 -2.90 -20.27 -0.98
N MET A 31 -3.36 -19.28 -0.22
CA MET A 31 -4.22 -19.50 0.96
C MET A 31 -5.60 -20.04 0.55
N ALA A 32 -6.23 -19.49 -0.48
CA ALA A 32 -7.49 -20.00 -1.00
C ALA A 32 -7.34 -21.46 -1.48
N GLY A 33 -6.24 -21.79 -2.15
CA GLY A 33 -5.95 -23.16 -2.59
C GLY A 33 -5.68 -24.12 -1.44
N ALA A 34 -4.94 -23.69 -0.41
CA ALA A 34 -4.68 -24.48 0.79
C ALA A 34 -5.96 -24.84 1.57
N MET A 35 -7.02 -24.03 1.42
CA MET A 35 -8.35 -24.28 2.01
C MET A 35 -9.27 -25.15 1.15
N GLY A 36 -8.78 -25.70 0.05
CA GLY A 36 -9.59 -26.50 -0.88
C GLY A 36 -10.47 -25.67 -1.80
N GLY A 37 -10.13 -24.40 -2.02
CA GLY A 37 -10.77 -23.56 -3.04
C GLY A 37 -10.64 -24.17 -4.44
N ASP A 38 -11.69 -24.08 -5.25
CA ASP A 38 -11.63 -24.46 -6.66
C ASP A 38 -10.81 -23.43 -7.47
N SER A 39 -10.46 -23.76 -8.71
CA SER A 39 -9.64 -22.88 -9.55
C SER A 39 -10.23 -21.47 -9.69
N ARG A 40 -11.56 -21.36 -9.75
CA ARG A 40 -12.25 -20.07 -9.85
C ARG A 40 -12.11 -19.25 -8.55
N THR A 41 -12.31 -19.87 -7.40
CA THR A 41 -12.11 -19.23 -6.08
C THR A 41 -10.68 -18.76 -5.90
N ILE A 42 -9.69 -19.59 -6.28
CA ILE A 42 -8.26 -19.25 -6.20
C ILE A 42 -7.94 -18.02 -7.06
N THR A 43 -8.34 -18.05 -8.32
CA THR A 43 -8.09 -16.94 -9.25
C THR A 43 -8.77 -15.66 -8.80
N LEU A 44 -10.02 -15.73 -8.32
CA LEU A 44 -10.73 -14.54 -7.84
C LEU A 44 -10.15 -13.97 -6.56
N ALA A 45 -9.70 -14.80 -5.61
CA ALA A 45 -9.04 -14.29 -4.40
C ALA A 45 -7.76 -13.50 -4.75
N GLY A 46 -6.93 -14.02 -5.65
CA GLY A 46 -5.76 -13.31 -6.17
C GLY A 46 -6.12 -12.02 -6.93
N ALA A 47 -7.10 -12.10 -7.83
CA ALA A 47 -7.54 -10.97 -8.63
C ALA A 47 -8.12 -9.83 -7.76
N THR A 48 -8.90 -10.16 -6.73
CA THR A 48 -9.44 -9.19 -5.77
C THR A 48 -8.33 -8.40 -5.11
N VAL A 49 -7.25 -9.06 -4.67
CA VAL A 49 -6.11 -8.37 -4.05
C VAL A 49 -5.37 -7.49 -5.05
N LEU A 50 -5.18 -7.94 -6.30
CA LEU A 50 -4.58 -7.11 -7.35
C LEU A 50 -5.39 -5.85 -7.65
N ILE A 51 -6.71 -6.00 -7.84
CA ILE A 51 -7.62 -4.88 -8.11
C ILE A 51 -7.60 -3.90 -6.94
N ALA A 52 -7.68 -4.40 -5.70
CA ALA A 52 -7.62 -3.55 -4.53
C ALA A 52 -6.27 -2.82 -4.40
N THR A 53 -5.16 -3.47 -4.80
CA THR A 53 -3.83 -2.87 -4.78
C THR A 53 -3.72 -1.67 -5.72
N CYS A 54 -4.52 -1.57 -6.79
CA CYS A 54 -4.54 -0.39 -7.64
C CYS A 54 -4.82 0.90 -6.85
N ALA A 55 -5.65 0.84 -5.80
CA ALA A 55 -5.90 1.99 -4.93
C ALA A 55 -4.63 2.49 -4.22
N THR A 56 -3.68 1.60 -3.93
CA THR A 56 -2.41 1.94 -3.25
C THR A 56 -1.36 2.56 -4.15
N LEU A 57 -1.55 2.52 -5.47
CA LEU A 57 -0.66 3.22 -6.40
C LEU A 57 -0.94 4.72 -6.44
N PHE A 58 -2.11 5.14 -5.94
CA PHE A 58 -2.58 6.52 -5.98
C PHE A 58 -1.61 7.55 -5.35
N PRO A 59 -1.01 7.31 -4.16
CA PRO A 59 -0.02 8.22 -3.57
C PRO A 59 1.25 8.36 -4.42
N GLY A 60 1.59 7.35 -5.22
CA GLY A 60 2.74 7.39 -6.13
C GLY A 60 2.47 8.13 -7.44
N ILE A 61 1.20 8.13 -7.89
CA ILE A 61 0.77 8.78 -9.13
C ILE A 61 0.46 10.27 -8.91
N LEU A 62 -0.18 10.62 -7.79
CA LEU A 62 -0.56 12.00 -7.54
C LEU A 62 0.64 12.89 -7.21
N MET A 63 0.86 13.89 -8.06
CA MET A 63 1.76 15.02 -7.81
C MET A 63 1.16 15.97 -6.78
N LEU A 64 1.33 15.68 -5.49
CA LEU A 64 0.90 16.59 -4.44
C LEU A 64 2.06 17.48 -3.97
N ARG A 65 1.75 18.77 -3.85
CA ARG A 65 2.66 19.81 -3.30
C ARG A 65 2.71 19.80 -1.77
N GLY A 66 1.88 18.99 -1.11
CA GLY A 66 1.92 18.80 0.33
C GLY A 66 3.12 17.97 0.74
N GLY A 67 3.86 18.39 1.76
CA GLY A 67 5.05 17.71 2.26
C GLY A 67 4.77 16.30 2.84
N ALA A 68 5.71 15.77 3.62
CA ALA A 68 5.65 14.40 4.15
C ALA A 68 4.34 14.05 4.88
N GLN A 69 3.74 15.01 5.58
CA GLN A 69 2.48 14.82 6.30
C GLN A 69 1.30 14.51 5.36
N THR A 70 1.18 15.25 4.24
CA THR A 70 0.13 15.00 3.24
C THR A 70 0.32 13.63 2.58
N TRP A 71 1.57 13.25 2.32
CA TRP A 71 1.88 11.94 1.76
C TRP A 71 1.46 10.79 2.69
N GLY A 72 1.76 10.89 4.00
CA GLY A 72 1.33 9.89 4.99
C GLY A 72 -0.20 9.74 5.06
N MET A 73 -0.95 10.86 5.04
CA MET A 73 -2.41 10.82 5.02
C MET A 73 -2.98 10.13 3.77
N LEU A 74 -2.35 10.29 2.61
CA LEU A 74 -2.79 9.60 1.39
C LEU A 74 -2.55 8.10 1.45
N VAL A 75 -1.40 7.67 1.98
CA VAL A 75 -1.09 6.25 2.15
C VAL A 75 -2.14 5.60 3.07
N LEU A 76 -2.52 6.29 4.15
CA LEU A 76 -3.61 5.84 5.03
C LEU A 76 -4.96 5.81 4.29
N ALA A 77 -5.33 6.86 3.57
CA ALA A 77 -6.59 6.90 2.82
C ALA A 77 -6.65 5.81 1.75
N ALA A 78 -5.55 5.58 1.02
CA ALA A 78 -5.41 4.52 0.03
C ALA A 78 -5.50 3.13 0.67
N SER A 79 -4.99 2.96 1.90
CA SER A 79 -5.13 1.73 2.67
C SER A 79 -6.58 1.44 3.04
N VAL A 80 -7.30 2.44 3.54
CA VAL A 80 -8.74 2.31 3.85
C VAL A 80 -9.51 1.99 2.57
N ALA A 81 -9.25 2.70 1.47
CA ALA A 81 -9.90 2.46 0.18
C ALA A 81 -9.67 1.02 -0.31
N ARG A 82 -8.44 0.48 -0.20
CA ARG A 82 -8.16 -0.92 -0.53
C ARG A 82 -9.01 -1.89 0.27
N MET A 83 -9.07 -1.71 1.60
CA MET A 83 -9.87 -2.61 2.45
C MET A 83 -11.35 -2.54 2.07
N LEU A 84 -11.88 -1.35 1.77
CA LEU A 84 -13.24 -1.20 1.25
C LEU A 84 -13.44 -1.91 -0.09
N VAL A 85 -12.46 -1.85 -1.00
CA VAL A 85 -12.53 -2.58 -2.28
C VAL A 85 -12.51 -4.09 -2.06
N VAL A 86 -11.67 -4.62 -1.16
CA VAL A 86 -11.66 -6.05 -0.83
C VAL A 86 -13.00 -6.49 -0.23
N LEU A 87 -13.56 -5.71 0.70
CA LEU A 87 -14.86 -5.99 1.30
C LEU A 87 -15.99 -5.90 0.26
N GLY A 88 -16.00 -4.88 -0.58
CA GLY A 88 -17.01 -4.65 -1.61
C GLY A 88 -16.99 -5.74 -2.68
N LEU A 89 -15.81 -6.10 -3.19
CA LEU A 89 -15.65 -7.22 -4.12
C LEU A 89 -16.02 -8.54 -3.46
N GLY A 90 -15.66 -8.73 -2.19
CA GLY A 90 -16.05 -9.91 -1.45
C GLY A 90 -17.56 -10.05 -1.28
N ALA A 91 -18.25 -8.97 -0.94
CA ALA A 91 -19.72 -8.97 -0.87
C ALA A 91 -20.36 -9.23 -2.24
N TYR A 92 -19.86 -8.58 -3.29
CA TYR A 92 -20.34 -8.78 -4.67
C TYR A 92 -20.20 -10.24 -5.14
N PHE A 93 -19.04 -10.85 -4.91
CA PHE A 93 -18.80 -12.23 -5.32
C PHE A 93 -19.53 -13.25 -4.45
N ASP A 94 -19.81 -12.93 -3.19
CA ASP A 94 -20.59 -13.77 -2.29
C ASP A 94 -22.04 -13.97 -2.77
N GLU A 95 -22.64 -12.93 -3.35
CA GLU A 95 -24.00 -13.01 -3.90
C GLU A 95 -24.11 -13.97 -5.10
N THR A 96 -23.01 -14.18 -5.84
CA THR A 96 -23.00 -15.05 -7.02
C THR A 96 -23.12 -16.55 -6.68
N ARG A 97 -22.91 -16.96 -5.42
CA ARG A 97 -22.97 -18.36 -4.91
C ARG A 97 -22.09 -19.40 -5.62
N GLU A 98 -21.24 -19.00 -6.57
CA GLU A 98 -20.40 -19.92 -7.35
C GLU A 98 -19.04 -20.20 -6.69
N LEU A 99 -18.82 -19.76 -5.44
CA LEU A 99 -17.52 -19.76 -4.79
C LEU A 99 -17.54 -20.45 -3.44
N ILE A 100 -16.40 -21.04 -3.08
CA ILE A 100 -16.18 -21.55 -1.73
C ILE A 100 -15.89 -20.33 -0.84
N ARG A 101 -16.97 -19.75 -0.30
CA ARG A 101 -16.99 -18.49 0.46
C ARG A 101 -15.84 -18.39 1.47
N GLN A 102 -15.65 -19.43 2.28
CA GLN A 102 -14.63 -19.44 3.33
C GLN A 102 -13.19 -19.32 2.76
N ALA A 103 -12.88 -20.09 1.71
CA ALA A 103 -11.57 -20.08 1.07
C ALA A 103 -11.30 -18.73 0.39
N TYR A 104 -12.29 -18.18 -0.31
CA TYR A 104 -12.21 -16.87 -0.95
C TYR A 104 -11.93 -15.75 0.08
N TRP A 105 -12.72 -15.70 1.15
CA TRP A 105 -12.64 -14.63 2.15
C TRP A 105 -11.31 -14.68 2.91
N LEU A 106 -10.92 -15.86 3.39
CA LEU A 106 -9.66 -15.99 4.13
C LEU A 106 -8.47 -15.66 3.21
N GLY A 107 -8.47 -16.17 1.97
CA GLY A 107 -7.42 -15.87 1.00
C GLY A 107 -7.30 -14.37 0.72
N SER A 108 -8.42 -13.71 0.40
CA SER A 108 -8.44 -12.28 0.08
C SER A 108 -7.99 -11.42 1.28
N VAL A 109 -8.45 -11.74 2.49
CA VAL A 109 -8.09 -11.01 3.71
C VAL A 109 -6.61 -11.19 4.06
N VAL A 110 -6.09 -12.42 3.99
CA VAL A 110 -4.67 -12.70 4.26
C VAL A 110 -3.78 -11.99 3.24
N GLY A 111 -4.12 -12.05 1.95
CA GLY A 111 -3.38 -11.32 0.93
C GLY A 111 -3.40 -9.80 1.13
N ALA A 112 -4.57 -9.24 1.45
CA ALA A 112 -4.70 -7.81 1.75
C ALA A 112 -3.88 -7.40 2.98
N ALA A 113 -3.83 -8.25 4.02
CA ALA A 113 -3.00 -8.03 5.21
C ALA A 113 -1.50 -8.04 4.88
N VAL A 114 -1.04 -8.94 4.00
CA VAL A 114 0.36 -8.93 3.50
C VAL A 114 0.68 -7.62 2.78
N VAL A 115 -0.22 -7.15 1.91
CA VAL A 115 -0.04 -5.86 1.23
C VAL A 115 0.05 -4.72 2.24
N LEU A 116 -0.82 -4.71 3.25
CA LEU A 116 -0.83 -3.69 4.31
C LEU A 116 0.47 -3.68 5.12
N ALA A 117 0.97 -4.86 5.51
CA ALA A 117 2.23 -4.97 6.24
C ALA A 117 3.42 -4.48 5.40
N GLY A 118 3.46 -4.84 4.11
CA GLY A 118 4.47 -4.39 3.16
C GLY A 118 4.45 -2.87 2.98
N GLU A 119 3.27 -2.29 2.76
CA GLU A 119 3.11 -0.84 2.60
C GLU A 119 3.49 -0.07 3.87
N THR A 120 3.07 -0.54 5.04
CA THR A 120 3.42 0.08 6.33
C THR A 120 4.94 0.10 6.51
N THR A 121 5.60 -1.03 6.24
CA THR A 121 7.07 -1.14 6.32
C THR A 121 7.76 -0.17 5.35
N LEU A 122 7.24 -0.06 4.12
CA LEU A 122 7.77 0.85 3.11
C LEU A 122 7.56 2.32 3.51
N ALA A 123 6.38 2.66 4.02
CA ALA A 123 6.05 4.01 4.46
C ALA A 123 6.95 4.46 5.61
N ILE A 124 7.18 3.61 6.61
CA ILE A 124 8.11 3.87 7.71
C ILE A 124 9.52 4.11 7.16
N LYS A 125 10.02 3.23 6.28
CA LYS A 125 11.36 3.38 5.69
C LYS A 125 11.52 4.70 4.92
N ILE A 126 10.50 5.11 4.17
CA ILE A 126 10.53 6.38 3.42
C ILE A 126 10.51 7.56 4.38
N LEU A 127 9.63 7.56 5.40
CA LEU A 127 9.58 8.64 6.40
C LEU A 127 10.91 8.79 7.15
N SER A 128 11.46 7.68 7.67
CA SER A 128 12.72 7.71 8.40
C SER A 128 13.89 8.20 7.55
N ARG A 129 13.86 7.96 6.23
CA ARG A 129 14.87 8.51 5.32
C ARG A 129 14.71 10.03 5.17
N LEU A 130 13.48 10.50 4.99
CA LEU A 130 13.20 11.94 4.85
C LEU A 130 13.54 12.73 6.13
N GLU A 131 13.33 12.14 7.32
CA GLU A 131 13.70 12.73 8.59
C GLU A 131 15.22 12.88 8.73
N ARG A 132 16.00 11.84 8.40
CA ARG A 132 17.47 11.90 8.39
C ARG A 132 18.02 12.94 7.42
N GLU A 133 17.42 13.05 6.23
CA GLU A 133 17.80 14.07 5.24
C GLU A 133 17.51 15.48 5.76
N ARG A 134 16.40 15.68 6.49
CA ARG A 134 16.06 16.96 7.12
C ARG A 134 17.02 17.35 8.25
N GLU A 135 17.44 16.41 9.08
CA GLU A 135 18.43 16.64 10.15
C GLU A 135 19.81 16.98 9.57
N ALA A 136 20.21 16.31 8.49
CA ALA A 136 21.46 16.58 7.79
C ALA A 136 21.50 17.99 7.16
N LEU A 137 20.35 18.50 6.71
CA LEU A 137 20.25 19.87 6.21
C LEU A 137 20.30 20.90 7.36
N THR A 138 19.61 20.62 8.47
CA THR A 138 19.60 21.49 9.65
C THR A 138 20.99 21.65 10.27
N SER A 139 21.76 20.56 10.34
CA SER A 139 23.13 20.56 10.89
C SER A 139 24.17 21.26 10.00
N ARG A 140 23.89 21.43 8.69
CA ARG A 140 24.79 22.12 7.75
C ARG A 140 24.65 23.63 7.74
N ASP A 141 23.62 24.21 8.35
CA ASP A 141 23.42 25.66 8.44
C ASP A 141 23.47 26.17 9.90
N PRO A 142 24.63 26.10 10.57
CA PRO A 142 24.80 26.67 11.92
C PRO A 142 24.77 28.21 11.90
N SER A 143 24.96 28.85 10.74
CA SER A 143 24.96 30.30 10.56
C SER A 143 23.58 30.96 10.72
N GLY A 144 22.50 30.21 10.51
CA GLY A 144 21.13 30.70 10.69
C GLY A 144 20.66 30.82 12.14
N GLN A 145 21.37 30.23 13.12
CA GLN A 145 20.98 30.25 14.53
C GLN A 145 21.47 31.46 15.33
N VAL A 146 22.36 32.29 14.78
CA VAL A 146 22.93 33.43 15.53
C VAL A 146 22.03 34.68 15.50
N ASN A 147 21.00 34.71 14.66
CA ASN A 147 20.12 35.88 14.47
C ASN A 147 18.64 35.63 14.84
N ALA A 148 18.34 34.61 15.64
CA ALA A 148 16.99 34.34 16.16
C ALA A 148 16.94 34.56 17.67
#